data_AF-T0ZKU5-F1
#
_entry.id   AF-T0ZKU5-F1
#
_cell.length_a   1.000
_cell.length_b   1.000
_cell.length_c   1.000
_cell.angle_alpha   90.00
_cell.angle_beta   90.00
_cell.angle_gamma   90.00
#
_symmetry.space_group_name_H-M   'P 1'
#
loop_
_entity.id
_entity.type
_entity.pdbx_description
1 polymer ?
#
loop_
_entity_poly.entity_id
_entity_poly.type
_entity_poly.pdbx_seq_one_letter_code
_entity_poly.pdbx_strand_id
1 'polypeptide(L)'
;MPGVPDELKRKMEKQGYHFAGRHSAVKICEYTANGLRGGVLCYKHSFYGIRSWQCMQATPAIGCNISCQFCWRIIPDEHGMKWNELNAISEWDDPDYIIDN
;
A
#
# COMPACT_ATOMS: atom_id res chain seq x y z
N MET A 1 -19.02 -2.00 -6.32
CA MET A 1 -19.21 -1.22 -5.08
C MET A 1 -17.94 -0.44 -4.85
N PRO A 2 -17.96 0.88 -4.64
CA PRO A 2 -16.75 1.64 -4.88
C PRO A 2 -15.82 1.42 -3.70
N GLY A 3 -14.80 0.60 -3.93
CA GLY A 3 -13.56 0.67 -3.16
C GLY A 3 -12.85 1.97 -3.50
N VAL A 4 -11.53 1.94 -3.52
CA VAL A 4 -10.72 3.11 -3.89
C VAL A 4 -11.16 3.68 -5.26
N PRO A 5 -11.46 5.00 -5.38
CA PRO A 5 -11.88 5.60 -6.64
C PRO A 5 -10.85 5.37 -7.75
N ASP A 6 -11.31 5.12 -8.98
CA ASP A 6 -10.42 4.74 -10.09
C ASP A 6 -9.32 5.78 -10.37
N GLU A 7 -9.62 7.07 -10.20
CA GLU A 7 -8.61 8.12 -10.36
C GLU A 7 -7.49 8.01 -9.32
N LEU A 8 -7.86 7.78 -8.06
CA LEU A 8 -6.91 7.59 -6.97
C LEU A 8 -6.13 6.30 -7.17
N LYS A 9 -6.81 5.21 -7.55
CA LYS A 9 -6.20 3.92 -7.88
C LYS A 9 -5.13 4.07 -8.96
N ARG A 10 -5.45 4.73 -10.08
CA ARG A 10 -4.49 5.00 -11.16
C ARG A 10 -3.29 5.84 -10.72
N LYS A 11 -3.50 6.84 -9.85
CA LYS A 11 -2.39 7.65 -9.30
C LYS A 11 -1.48 6.81 -8.41
N MET A 12 -2.04 5.93 -7.60
CA MET A 12 -1.28 5.03 -6.72
C MET A 12 -0.56 3.93 -7.51
N GLU A 13 -1.18 3.38 -8.55
CA GLU A 13 -0.53 2.41 -9.45
C GLU A 13 0.74 3.01 -10.11
N LYS A 14 0.69 4.28 -10.51
CA LYS A 14 1.89 5.01 -10.99
C LYS A 14 2.98 5.17 -9.94
N GLN A 15 2.64 5.13 -8.66
CA GLN A 15 3.59 5.14 -7.54
C GLN A 15 4.11 3.73 -7.19
N GLY A 16 3.73 2.70 -7.95
CA GLY A 16 4.17 1.31 -7.78
C GLY A 16 3.32 0.48 -6.82
N TYR A 17 2.11 0.94 -6.47
CA TYR A 17 1.15 0.11 -5.75
C TYR A 17 0.49 -0.91 -6.68
N HIS A 18 0.29 -2.12 -6.19
CA HIS A 18 -0.56 -3.13 -6.81
C HIS A 18 -1.70 -3.45 -5.85
N PHE A 19 -2.93 -3.28 -6.31
CA PHE A 19 -4.12 -3.53 -5.48
C PHE A 19 -4.50 -5.00 -5.50
N ALA A 20 -4.76 -5.56 -4.33
CA ALA A 20 -5.36 -6.87 -4.14
C ALA A 20 -6.80 -6.64 -3.63
N GLY A 21 -7.78 -7.06 -4.43
CA GLY A 21 -9.19 -6.78 -4.17
C GLY A 21 -9.56 -5.30 -4.16
N ARG A 22 -10.51 -4.93 -3.29
CA ARG A 22 -11.13 -3.60 -3.18
C ARG A 22 -10.37 -2.65 -2.26
N HIS A 23 -9.57 -3.17 -1.34
CA HIS A 23 -9.04 -2.41 -0.21
C HIS A 23 -7.59 -2.67 0.18
N SER A 24 -7.02 -3.78 -0.28
CA SER A 24 -5.64 -4.15 0.02
C SER A 24 -4.71 -3.67 -1.08
N ALA A 25 -3.46 -3.41 -0.74
CA ALA A 25 -2.42 -3.19 -1.74
C ALA A 25 -1.06 -3.66 -1.24
N VAL A 26 -0.23 -4.05 -2.19
CA VAL A 26 1.19 -4.36 -2.01
C VAL A 26 2.03 -3.35 -2.77
N LYS A 27 3.24 -3.10 -2.29
CA LYS A 27 4.24 -2.31 -3.01
C LYS A 27 5.61 -2.88 -2.71
N ILE A 28 6.45 -3.04 -3.74
CA ILE A 28 7.84 -3.46 -3.52
C ILE A 28 8.55 -2.35 -2.76
N CYS A 29 9.10 -2.67 -1.59
CA CYS A 29 9.90 -1.71 -0.85
C CYS A 29 11.26 -1.50 -1.55
N GLU A 30 11.80 -0.29 -1.45
CA GLU A 30 13.08 0.09 -2.06
C GLU A 30 14.21 -0.92 -1.74
N TYR A 31 14.31 -1.32 -0.47
CA TYR A 31 15.35 -2.26 -0.03
C TYR A 31 15.11 -3.72 -0.46
N THR A 32 13.87 -4.11 -0.76
CA THR A 32 13.59 -5.40 -1.39
C THR A 32 14.15 -5.39 -2.82
N ALA A 33 13.84 -4.35 -3.59
CA ALA A 33 14.35 -4.20 -4.96
C ALA A 33 15.88 -4.10 -4.99
N ASN A 34 16.49 -3.36 -4.06
CA ASN A 34 17.94 -3.26 -3.94
C ASN A 34 18.58 -4.59 -3.53
N GLY A 35 18.00 -5.30 -2.56
CA GLY A 35 18.48 -6.62 -2.15
C GLY A 35 18.46 -7.65 -3.29
N LEU A 36 17.42 -7.62 -4.15
CA LEU A 36 17.33 -8.50 -5.32
C LEU A 36 18.42 -8.22 -6.38
N ARG A 37 18.95 -6.97 -6.42
CA ARG A 37 20.04 -6.57 -7.32
C ARG A 37 21.42 -6.73 -6.69
N GLY A 38 21.52 -7.29 -5.48
CA GLY A 38 22.79 -7.40 -4.73
C GLY A 38 23.27 -6.10 -4.10
N GLY A 39 22.38 -5.12 -3.93
CA GLY A 39 22.65 -3.81 -3.34
C GLY A 39 22.47 -3.77 -1.81
N VAL A 40 22.23 -2.55 -1.31
CA VAL A 40 22.11 -2.27 0.13
C VAL A 40 20.80 -2.83 0.70
N LEU A 41 20.88 -3.37 1.92
CA LEU A 41 19.76 -3.93 2.68
C LEU A 41 19.22 -2.92 3.70
N CYS A 42 17.96 -3.10 4.14
CA CYS A 42 17.37 -2.16 5.10
C CYS A 42 17.93 -2.35 6.51
N TYR A 43 17.71 -1.37 7.37
CA TYR A 43 18.12 -1.42 8.78
C TYR A 43 17.60 -2.65 9.53
N LYS A 44 16.42 -3.20 9.14
CA LYS A 44 15.86 -4.40 9.76
C LYS A 44 16.72 -5.64 9.50
N HIS A 45 17.48 -5.66 8.41
CA HIS A 45 18.45 -6.71 8.17
C HIS A 45 19.58 -6.65 9.21
N SER A 46 20.16 -5.46 9.42
CA SER A 46 21.25 -5.27 10.38
C SER A 46 20.81 -5.51 11.83
N PHE A 47 19.62 -5.05 12.20
CA PHE A 47 19.14 -5.14 13.59
C PHE A 47 18.55 -6.50 13.94
N TYR A 48 17.88 -7.15 12.99
CA TYR A 48 17.04 -8.32 13.26
C TYR A 48 17.32 -9.53 12.36
N GLY A 49 18.30 -9.44 11.45
CA GLY A 49 18.60 -10.50 10.48
C GLY A 49 17.52 -10.70 9.40
N ILE A 50 16.54 -9.79 9.30
CA ILE A 50 15.45 -9.91 8.33
C ILE A 50 16.00 -9.76 6.90
N ARG A 51 15.76 -10.76 6.05
CA ARG A 51 16.17 -10.76 4.65
C ARG A 51 15.29 -9.81 3.84
N SER A 52 15.80 -8.62 3.53
CA SER A 52 15.01 -7.54 2.88
C SER A 52 14.43 -7.97 1.53
N TRP A 53 15.15 -8.82 0.78
CA TRP A 53 14.70 -9.38 -0.51
C TRP A 53 13.57 -10.42 -0.39
N GLN A 54 13.18 -10.79 0.83
CA GLN A 54 12.05 -11.69 1.11
C GLN A 54 10.91 -10.98 1.86
N CYS A 55 11.02 -9.67 2.08
CA CYS A 55 9.95 -8.90 2.70
C CYS A 55 8.85 -8.58 1.68
N MET A 56 7.60 -8.74 2.10
CA MET A 56 6.43 -8.20 1.41
C MET A 56 5.91 -6.99 2.19
N GLN A 57 5.86 -5.82 1.55
CA GLN A 57 5.24 -4.63 2.13
C GLN A 57 3.82 -4.52 1.58
N ALA A 58 2.85 -4.64 2.48
CA ALA A 58 1.43 -4.66 2.15
C ALA A 58 0.63 -3.89 3.19
N THR A 59 -0.58 -3.50 2.82
CA THR A 59 -1.63 -3.06 3.75
C THR A 59 -2.96 -3.68 3.33
N PRO A 60 -3.76 -4.21 4.27
CA PRO A 60 -5.13 -4.59 3.99
C PRO A 60 -6.08 -3.37 3.99
N ALA A 61 -5.62 -2.18 4.38
CA ALA A 61 -6.45 -0.99 4.48
C ALA A 61 -5.74 0.22 3.84
N ILE A 62 -6.20 0.63 2.66
CA ILE A 62 -5.68 1.81 1.98
C ILE A 62 -6.21 3.12 2.55
N GLY A 63 -7.44 3.11 3.10
CA GLY A 63 -8.02 4.28 3.78
C GLY A 63 -7.48 4.45 5.21
N CYS A 64 -7.33 5.70 5.66
CA CYS A 64 -6.91 6.02 7.02
C CYS A 64 -7.78 7.11 7.64
N ASN A 65 -8.01 7.03 8.95
CA ASN A 65 -8.80 8.00 9.72
C ASN A 65 -8.01 9.24 10.17
N ILE A 66 -6.74 9.36 9.77
CA ILE A 66 -5.84 10.44 10.19
C ILE A 66 -5.17 11.06 8.97
N SER A 67 -5.11 12.39 8.94
CA SER A 67 -4.47 13.20 7.90
C SER A 67 -3.15 13.80 8.42
N CYS A 68 -2.18 12.94 8.71
CA CYS A 68 -0.88 13.40 9.21
C CYS A 68 -0.13 14.21 8.14
N GLN A 69 0.49 15.31 8.54
CA GLN A 69 1.31 16.18 7.67
C GLN A 69 2.46 15.44 6.96
N PHE A 70 2.99 14.38 7.57
CA PHE A 70 4.11 13.61 7.05
C PHE A 70 3.67 12.35 6.28
N CYS A 71 2.37 12.12 6.10
CA CYS A 71 1.91 10.96 5.35
C CYS A 71 2.19 11.18 3.85
N TRP A 72 3.10 10.38 3.30
CA TRP A 72 3.45 10.38 1.87
C TRP A 72 2.34 9.80 0.96
N ARG A 73 1.18 9.47 1.53
CA ARG A 73 0.01 8.98 0.81
C ARG A 73 -0.72 10.15 0.18
N ILE A 74 -1.46 9.90 -0.88
CA ILE A 74 -2.36 10.90 -1.44
C ILE A 74 -3.52 11.09 -0.46
N ILE A 75 -3.66 12.30 0.08
CA ILE A 75 -4.85 12.69 0.86
C ILE A 75 -5.87 13.23 -0.17
N PRO A 76 -6.98 12.52 -0.41
CA PRO A 76 -7.89 12.84 -1.51
C PRO A 76 -8.38 14.30 -1.49
N ASP A 77 -8.75 14.78 -0.31
CA ASP A 77 -9.28 16.13 -0.10
C ASP A 77 -8.28 17.22 -0.49
N GLU A 78 -6.98 17.01 -0.25
CA GLU A 78 -5.91 17.95 -0.66
C GLU A 78 -5.72 18.02 -2.18
N HIS A 79 -6.20 16.99 -2.89
CA HIS A 79 -6.11 16.87 -4.34
C HIS A 79 -7.48 17.03 -5.03
N GLY A 80 -8.48 17.58 -4.33
CA GLY A 80 -9.82 17.84 -4.88
C GLY A 80 -10.64 16.58 -5.17
N MET A 81 -10.21 15.42 -4.69
CA MET A 81 -10.93 14.15 -4.84
C MET A 81 -11.76 13.90 -3.58
N LYS A 82 -13.08 13.76 -3.72
CA LYS A 82 -13.96 13.41 -2.59
C LYS A 82 -13.98 11.90 -2.40
N TRP A 83 -13.28 11.40 -1.38
CA TRP A 83 -13.34 9.99 -0.97
C TRP A 83 -13.37 9.92 0.55
N ASN A 84 -14.37 9.22 1.10
CA ASN A 84 -14.48 9.03 2.54
C ASN A 84 -13.51 7.91 2.97
N GLU A 85 -12.32 8.30 3.45
CA GLU A 85 -11.31 7.34 3.90
C GLU A 85 -11.72 6.54 5.16
N LEU A 86 -12.56 7.11 6.02
CA LEU A 86 -13.03 6.49 7.26
C LEU A 86 -13.92 5.27 6.98
N ASN A 87 -14.76 5.40 5.96
CA ASN A 87 -15.64 4.36 5.46
C ASN A 87 -15.26 4.05 4.00
N ALA A 88 -13.96 3.89 3.77
CA ALA A 88 -13.36 3.65 2.47
C ALA A 88 -14.02 2.46 1.72
N ILE A 89 -14.58 1.53 2.48
CA ILE A 89 -15.12 0.26 2.00
C ILE A 89 -16.35 -0.08 2.84
N SER A 90 -17.45 -0.45 2.20
CA SER A 90 -18.66 -0.91 2.87
C SER A 90 -18.60 -2.39 3.26
N GLU A 91 -17.75 -3.16 2.58
CA GLU A 91 -17.60 -4.60 2.74
C GLU A 91 -16.14 -5.00 2.56
N TRP A 92 -15.61 -5.75 3.52
CA TRP A 92 -14.26 -6.29 3.42
C TRP A 92 -14.26 -7.54 2.53
N ASP A 93 -13.23 -7.66 1.70
CA ASP A 93 -12.95 -8.89 0.97
C ASP A 93 -12.54 -9.99 1.94
N ASP A 94 -12.84 -11.22 1.56
CA ASP A 94 -12.40 -12.39 2.30
C ASP A 94 -10.86 -12.47 2.29
N PRO A 95 -10.19 -12.78 3.42
CA PRO A 95 -8.74 -12.90 3.47
C PRO A 95 -8.17 -13.88 2.45
N ASP A 96 -8.85 -14.99 2.15
CA ASP A 96 -8.38 -16.00 1.20
C ASP A 96 -8.35 -15.41 -0.22
N TYR A 97 -9.37 -14.61 -0.57
CA TYR A 97 -9.41 -13.89 -1.85
C TYR A 97 -8.24 -12.91 -2.01
N ILE A 98 -7.80 -12.24 -0.93
CA ILE A 98 -6.66 -11.31 -0.96
C ILE A 98 -5.32 -12.04 -1.15
N ILE A 99 -5.19 -13.28 -0.67
CA ILE A 99 -3.95 -14.06 -0.82
C ILE A 99 -3.80 -14.58 -2.26
N ASP A 100 -4.92 -14.94 -2.90
CA ASP A 100 -4.95 -15.59 -4.21
C ASP A 100 -4.83 -14.61 -5.40
N ASN A 101 -4.88 -13.29 -5.18
CA ASN A 101 -4.89 -12.25 -6.23
C ASN A 101 -3.85 -11.14 -6.00
#